data_AF-A0A060W706-F1
#
_entry.id   AF-A0A060W706-F1
#
_cell.length_a   1.000
_cell.length_b   1.000
_cell.length_c   1.000
_cell.angle_alpha   90.00
_cell.angle_beta   90.00
_cell.angle_gamma   90.00
#
_symmetry.space_group_name_H-M   'P 1'
#
loop_
_entity.id
_entity.type
_entity.pdbx_description
1 polymer ?
#
loop_
_entity_poly.entity_id
_entity_poly.type
_entity_poly.pdbx_seq_one_letter_code
_entity_poly.pdbx_strand_id
1 'polypeptide(L)'
;MNTLMGYCSPFTFESGFCHRLKDYITTNLQWVRQQIEEHPHCPYWHQEWLVLLQLKGLKDGYNDQLSFPRGPFTLNPFGFL
;
A
#
# COMPACT_ATOMS: atom_id res chain seq x y z
N MET A 1 -13.38 -9.33 12.89
CA MET A 1 -12.97 -9.76 11.54
C MET A 1 -14.24 -10.02 10.75
N ASN A 2 -14.86 -8.97 10.20
CA ASN A 2 -16.24 -9.06 9.73
C ASN A 2 -16.37 -8.80 8.23
N THR A 3 -15.34 -8.21 7.61
CA THR A 3 -15.42 -7.70 6.23
C THR A 3 -14.45 -8.43 5.31
N LEU A 4 -13.14 -8.16 5.43
CA LEU A 4 -12.13 -8.58 4.44
C LEU A 4 -11.30 -9.80 4.88
N MET A 5 -11.62 -10.41 6.02
CA MET A 5 -10.94 -11.62 6.46
C MET A 5 -11.17 -12.75 5.44
N GLY A 6 -10.09 -13.23 4.83
CA GLY A 6 -10.13 -14.29 3.82
C GLY A 6 -10.17 -13.80 2.36
N TYR A 7 -10.40 -12.49 2.13
CA TYR A 7 -10.39 -11.90 0.78
C TYR A 7 -8.98 -12.03 0.16
N CYS A 8 -8.89 -12.67 -1.00
CA CYS A 8 -7.62 -13.03 -1.66
C CYS A 8 -6.59 -13.71 -0.74
N SER A 9 -7.08 -14.52 0.20
CA SER A 9 -6.23 -15.39 1.02
C SER A 9 -5.59 -16.51 0.18
N PRO A 10 -4.50 -17.15 0.68
CA PRO A 10 -3.78 -18.20 -0.05
C PRO A 10 -4.64 -19.39 -0.50
N PHE A 11 -5.79 -19.61 0.15
CA PHE A 11 -6.71 -20.72 -0.15
C PHE A 11 -7.94 -20.29 -0.97
N THR A 12 -7.93 -19.09 -1.55
CA THR A 12 -9.04 -18.63 -2.38
C THR A 12 -9.13 -19.38 -3.70
N PHE A 13 -10.35 -19.78 -4.05
CA PHE A 13 -10.65 -20.48 -5.31
C PHE A 13 -10.39 -19.61 -6.54
N GLU A 14 -10.59 -18.29 -6.42
CA GLU A 14 -10.37 -17.30 -7.50
C GLU A 14 -8.91 -16.82 -7.58
N SER A 15 -7.95 -17.76 -7.55
CA SER A 15 -6.52 -17.46 -7.54
C SER A 15 -6.08 -16.56 -8.70
N GLY A 16 -6.66 -16.73 -9.89
CA GLY A 16 -6.36 -15.92 -11.08
C GLY A 16 -6.82 -14.46 -10.94
N PHE A 17 -7.99 -14.21 -10.35
CA PHE A 17 -8.45 -12.85 -10.09
C PHE A 17 -7.56 -12.17 -9.03
N CYS A 18 -7.30 -12.88 -7.93
CA CYS A 18 -6.49 -12.34 -6.84
C CYS A 18 -5.04 -12.05 -7.27
N HIS A 19 -4.46 -12.85 -8.16
CA HIS A 19 -3.17 -12.52 -8.77
C HIS A 19 -3.22 -11.22 -9.56
N ARG A 20 -4.19 -11.08 -10.50
CA ARG A 20 -4.33 -9.83 -11.28
C ARG A 20 -4.57 -8.62 -10.40
N LEU A 21 -5.38 -8.76 -9.35
CA LEU A 21 -5.64 -7.67 -8.40
C LEU A 21 -4.37 -7.27 -7.64
N LYS A 22 -3.61 -8.26 -7.14
CA LYS A 22 -2.33 -8.01 -6.47
C LYS A 22 -1.35 -7.30 -7.38
N ASP A 23 -1.24 -7.75 -8.63
CA ASP A 23 -0.34 -7.17 -9.63
C ASP A 23 -0.74 -5.74 -9.97
N TYR A 24 -2.04 -5.49 -10.15
CA TYR A 24 -2.59 -4.16 -10.41
C TYR A 24 -2.27 -3.18 -9.28
N ILE A 25 -2.59 -3.55 -8.04
CA ILE A 25 -2.34 -2.70 -6.86
C ILE A 25 -0.84 -2.47 -6.67
N THR A 26 -0.02 -3.52 -6.82
CA THR A 26 1.45 -3.41 -6.68
C THR A 26 2.03 -2.46 -7.73
N THR A 27 1.61 -2.60 -8.98
CA THR A 27 2.06 -1.76 -10.10
C THR A 27 1.62 -0.32 -9.87
N ASN A 28 0.38 -0.09 -9.45
CA ASN A 28 -0.12 1.24 -9.11
C ASN A 28 0.71 1.91 -7.99
N LEU A 29 0.97 1.19 -6.90
CA LEU A 29 1.77 1.71 -5.78
C LEU A 29 3.23 2.00 -6.18
N GLN A 30 3.79 1.22 -7.10
CA GLN A 30 5.11 1.51 -7.68
C GLN A 30 5.07 2.79 -8.52
N TRP A 31 4.07 2.94 -9.39
CA TRP A 31 3.91 4.13 -10.23
C TRP A 31 3.69 5.40 -9.39
N VAL A 32 2.79 5.38 -8.40
CA VAL A 32 2.56 6.54 -7.51
C VAL A 32 3.85 6.94 -6.80
N ARG A 33 4.64 5.97 -6.34
CA ARG A 33 5.92 6.25 -5.69
C ARG A 33 6.92 6.90 -6.64
N GLN A 34 7.04 6.39 -7.87
CA GLN A 34 7.89 7.01 -8.90
C GLN A 34 7.49 8.46 -9.14
N GLN A 35 6.19 8.74 -9.24
CA GLN A 35 5.70 10.11 -9.42
C GLN A 35 6.05 11.03 -8.23
N ILE A 36 5.98 10.53 -7.00
CA ILE A 36 6.39 11.26 -5.80
C ILE A 36 7.90 11.57 -5.82
N GLU A 37 8.72 10.59 -6.22
CA GLU A 37 10.17 10.73 -6.30
C GLU A 37 10.62 11.67 -7.44
N GLU A 38 9.97 11.60 -8.59
CA GLU A 38 10.27 12.42 -9.78
C GLU A 38 9.78 13.87 -9.63
N HIS A 39 8.81 14.12 -8.75
CA HIS A 39 8.20 15.44 -8.57
C HIS A 39 8.22 15.92 -7.09
N PRO A 40 9.40 16.05 -6.46
CA PRO A 40 9.54 16.29 -5.02
C PRO A 40 9.01 17.66 -4.55
N HIS A 41 8.78 18.59 -5.48
CA HIS A 41 8.27 19.93 -5.20
C HIS A 41 6.82 20.13 -5.68
N CYS A 42 6.18 19.10 -6.24
CA CYS A 42 4.81 19.19 -6.69
C CYS A 42 3.84 19.05 -5.50
N PRO A 43 3.00 20.06 -5.21
CA PRO A 43 2.10 20.01 -4.06
C PRO A 43 1.12 18.83 -4.09
N TYR A 44 0.68 18.42 -5.28
CA TYR A 44 -0.20 17.27 -5.46
C TYR A 44 0.45 15.98 -4.95
N TRP A 45 1.65 15.67 -5.45
CA TRP A 45 2.38 14.48 -5.04
C TRP A 45 2.84 14.51 -3.58
N HIS A 46 3.05 15.69 -3.01
CA HIS A 46 3.25 15.83 -1.57
C HIS A 46 2.04 15.37 -0.76
N GLN A 47 0.82 15.73 -1.16
CA GLN A 47 -0.39 15.28 -0.46
C GLN A 47 -0.58 13.76 -0.57
N GLU A 48 -0.37 13.19 -1.75
CA GLU A 48 -0.43 11.74 -1.95
C GLU A 48 0.59 11.00 -1.06
N TRP A 49 1.81 11.53 -0.95
CA TRP A 49 2.84 11.00 -0.04
C TRP A 49 2.38 10.99 1.43
N LEU A 50 1.77 12.08 1.91
CA LEU A 50 1.26 12.17 3.28
C LEU A 50 0.15 11.15 3.56
N VAL A 51 -0.75 10.90 2.59
CA VAL A 51 -1.79 9.87 2.70
C VAL A 51 -1.18 8.48 2.81
N LEU A 52 -0.19 8.16 1.98
CA LEU A 52 0.51 6.88 2.05
C LEU A 52 1.28 6.71 3.37
N LEU A 53 1.87 7.79 3.91
CA LEU A 53 2.51 7.78 5.22
C LEU A 53 1.51 7.51 6.35
N GLN A 54 0.32 8.10 6.30
CA GLN A 54 -0.73 7.85 7.28
C GLN A 54 -1.16 6.37 7.27
N LEU A 55 -1.35 5.79 6.08
CA LEU A 55 -1.69 4.38 5.93
C LEU A 55 -0.56 3.46 6.46
N LYS A 56 0.70 3.81 6.18
CA LYS A 56 1.87 3.10 6.72
C LYS A 56 1.88 3.16 8.26
N GLY A 57 1.66 4.34 8.83
CA GLY A 57 1.60 4.54 10.28
C GLY A 57 0.48 3.75 10.94
N LEU A 58 -0.70 3.65 10.30
CA LEU A 58 -1.81 2.84 10.80
C LEU A 58 -1.44 1.35 10.85
N LYS A 59 -0.83 0.82 9.78
CA LYS A 59 -0.32 -0.56 9.75
C LYS A 59 0.72 -0.78 10.83
N ASP A 60 1.70 0.11 10.94
CA ASP A 60 2.82 -0.04 11.87
C ASP A 60 2.34 0.00 13.33
N GLY A 61 1.44 0.93 13.66
CA GLY A 61 0.85 1.04 14.98
C GLY A 61 0.02 -0.19 15.35
N TYR A 62 -0.75 -0.74 14.40
CA TYR A 62 -1.49 -1.98 14.64
C TYR A 62 -0.56 -3.18 14.91
N ASN A 63 0.59 -3.23 14.24
CA ASN A 63 1.57 -4.31 14.41
C ASN A 63 2.60 -4.04 15.53
N ASP A 64 2.48 -2.94 16.27
CA ASP A 64 3.44 -2.47 17.28
C ASP A 64 4.89 -2.40 16.77
N GLN A 65 5.06 -1.97 15.50
CA GLN A 65 6.34 -1.90 14.79
C GLN A 65 6.54 -0.50 14.21
N LEU A 66 6.66 0.49 15.07
CA LEU A 66 6.81 1.89 14.67
C LEU A 66 8.15 2.12 13.95
N SER A 67 8.09 2.43 12.66
CA SER A 67 9.25 2.76 11.84
C SER A 67 8.91 3.87 10.86
N PHE A 68 9.40 5.08 11.13
CA PHE A 68 9.18 6.22 10.25
C PHE A 68 10.11 6.14 9.02
N PRO A 69 9.58 6.01 7.80
CA PRO A 69 10.40 5.91 6.61
C PRO A 69 10.97 7.30 6.25
N ARG A 70 12.30 7.37 6.08
CA ARG A 70 12.99 8.58 5.58
C ARG A 70 13.12 8.61 4.06
N GLY A 71 12.60 7.60 3.38
CA GLY A 71 12.70 7.41 1.96
C GLY A 71 11.61 6.45 1.47
N PRO A 72 11.77 5.89 0.26
CA PRO A 72 10.76 5.05 -0.36
C PRO A 72 10.40 3.84 0.51
N PHE A 73 9.12 3.53 0.61
CA PHE A 73 8.62 2.35 1.33
C PHE A 73 7.61 1.57 0.50
N THR A 74 7.34 0.34 0.93
CA THR A 74 6.38 -0.56 0.28
C THR A 74 5.16 -0.80 1.17
N LEU A 75 3.98 -0.82 0.57
CA LEU A 75 2.74 -1.21 1.22
C LEU A 75 2.35 -2.62 0.76
N ASN A 76 1.70 -3.37 1.64
CA ASN A 76 1.14 -4.68 1.29
C ASN A 76 -0.21 -4.45 0.57
N PRO A 77 -0.37 -4.93 -0.68
CA PRO A 77 -1.62 -4.78 -1.44
C PRO A 77 -2.88 -5.30 -0.75
N PHE A 78 -2.75 -6.32 0.09
CA PHE A 78 -3.87 -6.93 0.84
C PHE A 78 -3.68 -6.74 2.36
N GLY A 79 -3.02 -5.65 2.74
CA GLY A 79 -2.86 -5.23 4.12
C GLY A 79 -4.03 -4.36 4.56
N PHE A 80 -3.72 -3.12 4.94
CA PHE A 80 -4.69 -2.12 5.39
C PHE A 80 -5.17 -1.18 4.29
N LEU A 81 -4.62 -1.36 3.08
CA LEU A 81 -5.15 -0.74 1.86
C LEU A 81 -6.49 -1.39 1.51
#